data_AF-A0A3P6C8L3-F1
#
_entry.id   AF-A0A3P6C8L3-F1
#
_cell.length_a   1.000
_cell.length_b   1.000
_cell.length_c   1.000
_cell.angle_alpha   90.00
_cell.angle_beta   90.00
_cell.angle_gamma   90.00
#
_symmetry.space_group_name_H-M   'P 1'
#
loop_
_entity.id
_entity.type
_entity.pdbx_description
1 polymer ?
#
loop_
_entity_poly.entity_id
_entity_poly.type
_entity_poly.pdbx_seq_one_letter_code
_entity_poly.pdbx_strand_id
1 'polypeptide(L)'
;MGAQSIATLGDRMVTVDDLSPNEEAYIPTRRPARLMMVQDEVSQLQTDDDDLTASTNLSRFRINEIVESSVPKKKGRLVGLGRRPRSVPLSSAPPPFVDPEVLTAQLKDKDDHISLLETQMTAQQAGYEAQKRLNQQMMEMMQRMYPYEVFPNVQDL
;
A
#
# COMPACT_ATOMS: atom_id res chain seq x y z
N MET A 1 -81.72 -4.33 -0.09
CA MET A 1 -82.00 -3.26 0.91
C MET A 1 -80.75 -3.07 1.75
N GLY A 2 -80.35 -1.83 2.00
CA GLY A 2 -79.25 -1.50 2.91
C GLY A 2 -78.32 -0.46 2.30
N ALA A 3 -78.69 0.81 2.45
CA ALA A 3 -78.02 1.97 1.88
C ALA A 3 -76.62 2.23 2.47
N GLN A 4 -75.74 2.70 1.60
CA GLN A 4 -74.46 3.33 1.89
C GLN A 4 -74.70 4.56 2.80
N SER A 5 -73.97 4.72 3.91
CA SER A 5 -74.01 5.94 4.71
C SER A 5 -72.75 6.76 4.49
N ILE A 6 -72.95 7.92 3.88
CA ILE A 6 -71.98 8.97 3.58
C ILE A 6 -71.88 9.92 4.78
N ALA A 7 -70.66 10.20 5.22
CA ALA A 7 -70.35 11.40 5.99
C ALA A 7 -69.36 12.23 5.16
N THR A 8 -69.92 13.25 4.51
CA THR A 8 -69.18 14.33 3.84
C THR A 8 -69.18 15.56 4.74
N LEU A 9 -68.16 16.39 4.53
CA LEU A 9 -68.07 17.84 4.75
C LEU A 9 -67.30 18.33 5.99
N GLY A 10 -66.22 19.04 5.70
CA GLY A 10 -65.69 20.06 6.60
C GLY A 10 -64.26 20.50 6.26
N ASP A 11 -64.12 21.26 5.17
CA ASP A 11 -63.09 22.30 4.89
C ASP A 11 -61.60 21.95 5.15
N ARG A 12 -60.68 22.12 4.20
CA ARG A 12 -60.22 23.43 3.69
C ARG A 12 -59.36 23.22 2.44
N MET A 13 -59.51 24.09 1.45
CA MET A 13 -58.72 24.11 0.22
C MET A 13 -57.28 24.60 0.47
N VAL A 14 -56.30 23.98 -0.18
CA VAL A 14 -55.30 24.56 -1.09
C VAL A 14 -54.26 23.47 -1.43
N THR A 15 -53.81 23.49 -2.68
CA THR A 15 -52.98 22.54 -3.42
C THR A 15 -51.76 21.98 -2.67
N VAL A 16 -51.57 20.67 -2.75
CA VAL A 16 -50.30 20.00 -2.49
C VAL A 16 -49.42 20.19 -3.73
N ASP A 17 -48.52 21.18 -3.67
CA ASP A 17 -47.34 21.21 -4.52
C ASP A 17 -46.10 21.11 -3.63
N ASP A 18 -45.10 20.44 -4.18
CA ASP A 18 -44.04 19.64 -3.57
C ASP A 18 -43.15 20.24 -2.46
N LEU A 19 -42.90 19.34 -1.49
CA LEU A 19 -41.64 19.02 -0.79
C LEU A 19 -40.90 20.05 0.10
N SER A 20 -40.60 19.52 1.28
CA SER A 20 -40.10 20.11 2.54
C SER A 20 -38.55 20.17 2.61
N PRO A 21 -37.95 20.88 3.61
CA PRO A 21 -36.63 21.49 3.58
C PRO A 21 -35.55 20.63 4.26
N ASN A 22 -34.28 21.00 4.08
CA ASN A 22 -33.20 20.49 4.91
C ASN A 22 -32.16 21.58 5.21
N GLU A 23 -32.12 21.90 6.51
CA GLU A 23 -31.15 22.73 7.20
C GLU A 23 -29.73 22.13 7.19
N GLU A 24 -28.81 23.07 7.33
CA GLU A 24 -27.36 23.06 7.41
C GLU A 24 -26.80 22.43 8.71
N ALA A 25 -25.72 21.62 8.66
CA ALA A 25 -24.93 21.26 9.86
C ALA A 25 -23.47 20.83 9.54
N TYR A 26 -22.54 21.76 9.78
CA TYR A 26 -21.18 21.62 10.36
C TYR A 26 -20.37 20.32 10.17
N ILE A 27 -19.25 20.39 9.42
CA ILE A 27 -18.28 19.28 9.23
C ILE A 27 -16.97 19.54 9.99
N PRO A 28 -16.52 18.65 10.91
CA PRO A 28 -15.20 18.75 11.54
C PRO A 28 -14.10 18.22 10.60
N THR A 29 -13.12 19.05 10.27
CA THR A 29 -11.93 18.69 9.48
C THR A 29 -10.91 17.90 10.32
N ARG A 30 -10.50 16.72 9.85
CA ARG A 30 -9.26 16.04 10.30
C ARG A 30 -8.40 15.65 9.10
N ARG A 31 -7.13 16.10 9.15
CA ARG A 31 -6.13 16.16 8.07
C ARG A 31 -5.52 14.78 7.72
N PRO A 32 -5.21 14.50 6.44
CA PRO A 32 -4.44 13.33 6.01
C PRO A 32 -2.95 13.67 5.89
N ALA A 33 -2.13 13.32 6.89
CA ALA A 33 -0.68 13.62 6.88
C ALA A 33 0.21 12.36 6.94
N ARG A 34 -0.28 11.19 6.49
CA ARG A 34 0.46 9.92 6.67
C ARG A 34 0.61 9.03 5.43
N LEU A 35 0.34 9.53 4.23
CA LEU A 35 0.51 8.74 3.00
C LEU A 35 1.64 9.24 2.09
N MET A 36 2.06 10.50 2.24
CA MET A 36 3.10 11.11 1.40
C MET A 36 4.52 10.59 1.64
N MET A 37 4.77 9.90 2.77
CA MET A 37 6.12 9.45 3.13
C MET A 37 6.57 8.15 2.44
N VAL A 38 5.69 7.42 1.76
CA VAL A 38 6.03 6.10 1.19
C VAL A 38 6.46 6.18 -0.28
N GLN A 39 6.14 7.27 -0.99
CA GLN A 39 6.49 7.39 -2.42
C GLN A 39 7.95 7.81 -2.66
N ASP A 40 8.53 8.68 -1.81
CA ASP A 40 9.89 9.19 -2.01
C ASP A 40 11.00 8.16 -1.70
N GLU A 41 10.68 7.11 -0.94
CA GLU A 41 11.64 6.06 -0.58
C GLU A 41 11.86 5.03 -1.69
N VAL A 42 10.92 4.87 -2.64
CA VAL A 42 11.03 3.87 -3.71
C VAL A 42 11.88 4.37 -4.89
N SER A 43 11.97 5.69 -5.10
CA SER A 43 12.74 6.28 -6.22
C SER A 43 14.25 6.36 -5.98
N GLN A 44 14.73 6.12 -4.74
CA GLN A 44 16.17 6.23 -4.41
C GLN A 44 16.95 4.91 -4.53
N LEU A 45 16.33 3.82 -4.98
CA LEU A 45 17.03 2.57 -5.29
C LEU A 45 17.35 2.44 -6.78
N GLN A 46 17.93 3.48 -7.36
CA GLN A 46 18.92 3.27 -8.41
C GLN A 46 20.27 3.32 -7.72
N THR A 47 20.75 2.13 -7.33
CA THR A 47 22.18 1.95 -7.13
C THR A 47 22.83 2.25 -8.46
N ASP A 48 23.55 3.37 -8.53
CA ASP A 48 24.73 3.43 -9.38
C ASP A 48 25.65 2.32 -8.85
N ASP A 49 25.44 1.10 -9.35
CA ASP A 49 26.43 0.05 -9.28
C ASP A 49 27.59 0.53 -10.15
N ASP A 50 28.40 1.42 -9.57
CA ASP A 50 29.69 1.86 -10.04
C ASP A 50 30.56 0.63 -10.31
N ASP A 51 30.52 0.16 -11.56
CA ASP A 51 31.67 -0.25 -12.38
C ASP A 51 32.76 -1.13 -11.73
N LEU A 52 32.40 -2.03 -10.81
CA LEU A 52 33.25 -3.17 -10.45
C LEU A 52 32.75 -4.49 -11.06
N THR A 53 31.98 -4.41 -12.15
CA THR A 53 31.91 -5.44 -13.20
C THR A 53 33.19 -5.52 -14.03
N ALA A 54 34.31 -4.90 -13.60
CA ALA A 54 35.64 -5.28 -14.05
C ALA A 54 35.97 -6.68 -13.52
N SER A 55 35.46 -7.71 -14.19
CA SER A 55 35.96 -9.10 -14.11
C SER A 55 37.47 -9.06 -14.18
N THR A 56 38.11 -9.07 -13.02
CA THR A 56 39.55 -8.90 -12.95
C THR A 56 40.12 -10.28 -13.21
N ASN A 57 40.30 -10.60 -14.50
CA ASN A 57 41.12 -11.72 -14.93
C ASN A 57 42.58 -11.44 -14.53
N LEU A 58 42.87 -11.44 -13.23
CA LEU A 58 44.23 -11.30 -12.75
C LEU A 58 45.02 -12.52 -13.20
N SER A 59 46.17 -12.27 -13.79
CA SER A 59 47.21 -13.29 -13.90
C SER A 59 47.48 -13.88 -12.51
N ARG A 60 47.72 -15.20 -12.46
CA ARG A 60 48.11 -15.91 -11.22
C ARG A 60 49.22 -15.20 -10.46
N PHE A 61 50.15 -14.55 -11.18
CA PHE A 61 51.21 -13.76 -10.59
C PHE A 61 50.67 -12.59 -9.74
N ARG A 62 49.75 -11.79 -10.29
CA ARG A 62 49.13 -10.68 -9.57
C ARG A 62 48.25 -11.17 -8.41
N ILE A 63 47.59 -12.31 -8.56
CA ILE A 63 46.83 -12.94 -7.46
C ILE A 63 47.76 -13.26 -6.29
N ASN A 64 48.92 -13.90 -6.57
CA ASN A 64 49.87 -14.26 -5.53
C ASN A 64 50.44 -13.02 -4.84
N GLU A 65 50.76 -11.97 -5.59
CA GLU A 65 51.24 -10.69 -5.05
C GLU A 65 50.22 -10.08 -4.06
N ILE A 66 48.93 -10.09 -4.41
CA ILE A 66 47.86 -9.59 -3.53
C ILE A 66 47.72 -10.48 -2.30
N VAL A 67 47.73 -11.80 -2.45
CA VAL A 67 47.63 -12.74 -1.32
C VAL A 67 48.85 -12.58 -0.39
N GLU A 68 50.05 -12.44 -0.94
CA GLU A 68 51.27 -12.35 -0.16
C GLU A 68 51.41 -11.05 0.62
N SER A 69 50.86 -9.95 0.10
CA SER A 69 50.81 -8.64 0.75
C SER A 69 49.67 -8.52 1.75
N SER A 70 48.56 -9.23 1.55
CA SER A 70 47.35 -9.08 2.38
C SER A 70 47.37 -9.90 3.66
N VAL A 71 48.08 -11.03 3.71
CA VAL A 71 48.05 -11.89 4.90
C VAL A 71 49.16 -11.51 5.89
N PRO A 72 48.84 -11.25 7.18
CA PRO A 72 49.84 -10.92 8.19
C PRO A 72 50.91 -12.01 8.35
N LYS A 73 52.18 -11.62 8.16
CA LYS A 73 53.34 -12.50 8.32
C LYS A 73 54.26 -11.98 9.42
N LYS A 74 54.76 -12.89 10.27
CA LYS A 74 55.82 -12.61 11.26
C LYS A 74 56.99 -13.55 11.00
N LYS A 75 58.17 -13.00 10.71
CA LYS A 75 59.38 -13.77 10.34
C LYS A 75 59.13 -14.76 9.17
N GLY A 76 58.45 -14.31 8.12
CA GLY A 76 58.10 -15.14 6.97
C GLY A 76 57.00 -16.18 7.19
N ARG A 77 56.52 -16.34 8.44
CA ARG A 77 55.44 -17.27 8.77
C ARG A 77 54.11 -16.54 8.88
N LEU A 78 53.07 -17.10 8.26
CA LEU A 78 51.70 -16.62 8.39
C LEU A 78 51.25 -16.69 9.85
N VAL A 79 50.71 -15.59 10.38
CA VAL A 79 50.18 -15.52 11.75
C VAL A 79 48.70 -15.19 11.74
N GLY A 80 47.94 -15.75 12.68
CA GLY A 80 46.52 -15.42 12.83
C GLY A 80 45.52 -16.35 12.13
N LEU A 81 45.97 -17.44 11.49
CA LEU A 81 45.08 -18.53 11.05
C LEU A 81 44.61 -19.42 12.22
N GLY A 82 44.19 -18.79 13.33
CA GLY A 82 43.58 -19.47 14.46
C GLY A 82 42.15 -19.88 14.11
N ARG A 83 41.79 -21.13 14.43
CA ARG A 83 40.43 -21.65 14.30
C ARG A 83 39.50 -20.84 15.21
N ARG A 84 38.76 -19.88 14.66
CA ARG A 84 37.61 -19.30 15.36
C ARG A 84 36.59 -20.42 15.57
N PRO A 85 36.05 -20.62 16.79
CA PRO A 85 34.85 -21.43 16.93
C PRO A 85 33.78 -20.77 16.06
N ARG A 86 33.30 -21.51 15.07
CA ARG A 86 32.22 -21.06 14.19
C ARG A 86 31.05 -20.69 15.10
N SER A 87 30.57 -19.44 15.03
CA SER A 87 29.30 -19.00 15.60
C SER A 87 28.11 -19.54 14.78
N VAL A 88 28.25 -20.76 14.27
CA VAL A 88 27.15 -21.46 13.62
C VAL A 88 26.36 -22.06 14.77
N PRO A 89 25.07 -21.74 14.93
CA PRO A 89 24.25 -22.40 15.92
C PRO A 89 24.41 -23.92 15.73
N LEU A 90 24.65 -24.66 16.81
CA LEU A 90 24.48 -26.11 16.80
C LEU A 90 22.99 -26.42 16.61
N SER A 91 22.45 -26.16 15.42
CA SER A 91 21.24 -26.81 14.96
C SER A 91 21.66 -27.82 13.90
N SER A 92 22.43 -28.80 14.35
CA SER A 92 22.65 -30.06 13.63
C SER A 92 21.42 -30.99 13.71
N ALA A 93 20.38 -30.58 14.44
CA ALA A 93 19.13 -31.31 14.52
C ALA A 93 18.35 -31.14 13.20
N PRO A 94 17.88 -32.24 12.59
CA PRO A 94 16.89 -32.15 11.52
C PRO A 94 15.71 -31.30 12.00
N PRO A 95 15.14 -30.43 11.14
CA PRO A 95 13.92 -29.70 11.50
C PRO A 95 12.85 -30.70 11.94
N PRO A 96 12.02 -30.35 12.94
CA PRO A 96 10.93 -31.22 13.36
C PRO A 96 10.05 -31.52 12.14
N PHE A 97 9.72 -32.80 11.94
CA PHE A 97 8.83 -33.21 10.87
C PHE A 97 7.45 -32.60 11.14
N VAL A 98 7.01 -31.71 10.25
CA VAL A 98 5.66 -31.15 10.25
C VAL A 98 4.83 -31.98 9.28
N ASP A 99 3.64 -32.38 9.73
CA ASP A 99 2.70 -33.14 8.92
C ASP A 99 2.33 -32.37 7.64
N PRO A 100 2.49 -32.94 6.42
CA PRO A 100 2.08 -32.30 5.18
C PRO A 100 0.60 -31.89 5.16
N GLU A 101 -0.28 -32.59 5.88
CA GLU A 101 -1.71 -32.24 5.96
C GLU A 101 -1.93 -30.92 6.69
N VAL A 102 -1.15 -30.64 7.73
CA VAL A 102 -1.20 -29.36 8.46
C VAL A 102 -0.70 -28.22 7.58
N LEU A 103 0.34 -28.46 6.76
CA LEU A 103 0.87 -27.47 5.84
C LEU A 103 -0.12 -27.12 4.72
N THR A 104 -0.82 -28.12 4.18
CA THR A 104 -1.84 -27.88 3.13
C THR A 104 -3.05 -27.14 3.67
N ALA A 105 -3.50 -27.47 4.88
CA ALA A 105 -4.58 -26.72 5.55
C ALA A 105 -4.20 -25.25 5.80
N GLN A 106 -2.98 -24.98 6.28
CA GLN A 106 -2.49 -23.61 6.47
C GLN A 106 -2.34 -22.85 5.16
N LEU A 107 -1.90 -23.51 4.09
CA LEU A 107 -1.80 -22.87 2.78
C LEU A 107 -3.17 -22.41 2.29
N LYS A 108 -4.19 -23.27 2.44
CA LYS A 108 -5.56 -22.94 2.06
C LYS A 108 -6.14 -21.76 2.86
N ASP A 109 -5.95 -21.75 4.18
CA ASP A 109 -6.39 -20.62 5.03
C ASP A 109 -5.76 -19.29 4.60
N LYS A 110 -4.47 -19.32 4.23
CA LYS A 110 -3.78 -18.14 3.71
C LYS A 110 -4.31 -17.72 2.33
N ASP A 111 -4.61 -18.66 1.45
CA ASP A 111 -5.20 -18.37 0.13
C ASP A 111 -6.60 -17.76 0.27
N ASP A 112 -7.40 -18.25 1.21
CA ASP A 112 -8.72 -17.69 1.54
C ASP A 112 -8.59 -16.25 2.08
N HIS A 113 -7.61 -16.00 2.96
CA HIS A 113 -7.33 -14.66 3.48
C HIS A 113 -6.83 -13.69 2.40
N ILE A 114 -5.96 -14.14 1.48
CA ILE A 114 -5.51 -13.35 0.32
C ILE A 114 -6.71 -12.96 -0.55
N SER A 115 -7.58 -13.92 -0.87
CA SER A 115 -8.78 -13.70 -1.68
C SER A 115 -9.72 -12.66 -1.04
N LEU A 116 -9.89 -12.71 0.28
CA LEU A 116 -10.67 -11.73 1.03
C LEU A 116 -10.06 -10.32 0.95
N LEU A 117 -8.75 -10.19 1.16
CA LEU A 117 -8.05 -8.91 1.12
C LEU A 117 -8.08 -8.29 -0.28
N GLU A 118 -7.88 -9.08 -1.33
CA GLU A 118 -7.96 -8.63 -2.72
C GLU A 118 -9.35 -8.09 -3.06
N THR A 119 -10.40 -8.78 -2.60
CA THR A 119 -11.79 -8.33 -2.76
C THR A 119 -12.03 -7.01 -2.05
N GLN A 120 -11.54 -6.86 -0.81
CA GLN A 120 -11.68 -5.63 -0.03
C GLN A 120 -10.94 -4.45 -0.69
N MET A 121 -9.71 -4.68 -1.15
CA MET A 121 -8.91 -3.67 -1.85
C MET A 121 -9.61 -3.22 -3.14
N THR A 122 -10.14 -4.16 -3.92
CA THR A 122 -10.87 -3.87 -5.16
C THR A 122 -12.14 -3.06 -4.89
N ALA A 123 -12.91 -3.43 -3.87
CA ALA A 123 -14.10 -2.69 -3.47
C ALA A 123 -13.74 -1.26 -2.99
N GLN A 124 -12.66 -1.12 -2.21
CA GLN A 124 -12.18 0.18 -1.75
C GLN A 124 -11.72 1.06 -2.91
N GLN A 125 -10.98 0.51 -3.86
CA GLN A 125 -10.53 1.22 -5.05
C GLN A 125 -11.71 1.67 -5.90
N ALA A 126 -12.70 0.80 -6.12
CA ALA A 126 -13.92 1.16 -6.84
C ALA A 126 -14.68 2.29 -6.14
N GLY A 127 -14.78 2.25 -4.81
CA GLY A 127 -15.39 3.32 -4.01
C GLY A 127 -14.64 4.65 -4.12
N TYR A 128 -13.31 4.61 -4.04
CA TYR A 128 -12.46 5.78 -4.20
C TYR A 128 -12.59 6.40 -5.60
N GLU A 129 -12.54 5.58 -6.65
CA GLU A 129 -12.68 6.05 -8.03
C GLU A 129 -14.07 6.61 -8.31
N ALA A 130 -15.14 6.02 -7.76
CA ALA A 130 -16.49 6.56 -7.87
C ALA A 130 -16.60 7.96 -7.22
N GLN A 131 -16.02 8.14 -6.03
CA GLN A 131 -16.00 9.45 -5.36
C GLN A 131 -15.17 10.47 -6.13
N LYS A 132 -14.00 10.07 -6.65
CA LYS A 132 -13.14 10.93 -7.46
C LYS A 132 -13.88 11.43 -8.71
N ARG A 133 -14.61 10.54 -9.40
CA ARG A 133 -15.46 10.92 -10.55
C ARG A 133 -16.55 11.91 -10.17
N LEU A 134 -17.24 11.69 -9.05
CA LEU A 134 -18.25 12.62 -8.54
C LEU A 134 -17.65 14.01 -8.26
N ASN A 135 -16.52 14.05 -7.56
CA ASN A 135 -15.82 15.31 -7.25
C ASN A 135 -15.40 16.05 -8.52
N GLN A 136 -14.90 15.31 -9.53
CA GLN A 136 -14.55 15.88 -10.83
C GLN A 136 -15.77 16.48 -11.53
N GLN A 137 -16.90 15.79 -11.53
CA GLN A 137 -18.14 16.30 -12.12
C GLN A 137 -18.61 17.59 -11.43
N MET A 138 -18.55 17.65 -10.10
CA MET A 138 -18.90 18.87 -9.37
C MET A 138 -17.96 20.02 -9.72
N MET A 139 -16.65 19.75 -9.82
CA MET A 139 -15.67 20.75 -10.22
C MET A 139 -15.96 21.29 -11.63
N GLU A 140 -16.29 20.43 -12.59
CA GLU A 140 -16.66 20.85 -13.95
C GLU A 140 -17.95 21.70 -13.97
N MET A 141 -18.95 21.35 -13.17
CA MET A 141 -20.15 22.16 -13.04
C MET A 141 -19.84 23.55 -12.45
N MET A 142 -19.01 23.62 -11.42
CA MET A 142 -18.58 24.88 -10.82
C MET A 142 -17.82 25.76 -11.82
N GLN A 143 -16.91 25.19 -12.61
CA GLN A 143 -16.19 25.92 -13.66
C GLN A 143 -17.11 26.49 -14.74
N ARG A 144 -18.19 25.78 -15.11
CA ARG A 144 -19.17 26.31 -16.08
C ARG A 144 -20.00 27.45 -15.53
N MET A 145 -20.31 27.41 -14.23
CA MET A 145 -21.06 28.48 -13.57
C MET A 145 -20.20 29.72 -13.33
N TYR A 146 -18.91 29.54 -13.05
CA TYR A 146 -17.96 30.60 -12.71
C TYR A 146 -16.66 30.49 -13.54
N PRO A 147 -16.70 30.85 -14.85
CA PRO A 147 -15.56 30.67 -15.75
C PRO A 147 -14.35 31.56 -15.44
N TYR A 148 -14.50 32.56 -14.55
CA TYR A 148 -13.44 33.47 -14.14
C TYR A 148 -12.84 33.13 -12.76
N GLU A 149 -13.40 32.13 -12.06
CA GLU A 149 -12.88 31.68 -10.76
C GLU A 149 -11.86 30.55 -10.96
N VAL A 150 -10.67 30.74 -10.38
CA VAL A 150 -9.62 29.71 -10.39
C VAL A 150 -9.83 28.81 -9.18
N PHE A 151 -10.40 27.63 -9.42
CA PHE A 151 -10.53 26.61 -8.39
C PHE A 151 -9.21 25.81 -8.28
N PRO A 152 -8.59 25.69 -7.09
CA PRO A 152 -7.36 24.92 -6.91
C PRO A 152 -7.60 23.44 -7.20
N ASN A 153 -6.67 22.79 -7.90
CA ASN A 153 -6.74 21.37 -8.19
C ASN A 153 -6.49 20.59 -6.88
N VAL A 154 -7.44 19.74 -6.50
CA VAL A 154 -7.35 18.91 -5.28
C VAL A 154 -6.31 17.77 -5.40
N GLN A 155 -5.63 17.64 -6.54
CA GLN A 155 -4.61 16.62 -6.81
C GLN A 155 -3.19 17.03 -6.38
N ASP A 156 -2.97 18.31 -6.03
CA ASP A 156 -1.65 18.87 -5.66
C ASP A 156 -1.39 18.87 -4.13
N LEU A 157 -2.15 18.09 -3.34
CA LEU A 157 -2.07 17.97 -1.88
C LEU A 157 -1.98 16.50 -1.44
#